data_AF-A0A2V6BCH8-F1
#
_entry.id   AF-A0A2V6BCH8-F1
#
_cell.length_a   1.000
_cell.length_b   1.000
_cell.length_c   1.000
_cell.angle_alpha   90.00
_cell.angle_beta   90.00
_cell.angle_gamma   90.00
#
_symmetry.space_group_name_H-M   'P 1'
#
loop_
_entity.id
_entity.type
_entity.pdbx_description
1 polymer ?
#
loop_
_entity_poly.entity_id
_entity_poly.type
_entity_poly.pdbx_seq_one_letter_code
_entity_poly.pdbx_strand_id
1 'polypeptide(L)' 'MHSLLMSDGLRRNAWKFPVKIAAKDRFRQITYSELNSRVNQLAHGFLSLGV' A
#
# COMPACT_ATOMS: atom_id res chain seq x y z
N MET A 1 16.68 10.24 6.25
CA MET A 1 16.73 9.09 5.31
C MET A 1 16.36 7.79 6.04
N HIS A 2 15.08 7.55 6.34
CA HIS A 2 14.64 6.27 6.96
C HIS A 2 13.21 5.84 6.60
N SER A 3 12.56 6.52 5.65
CA SER A 3 11.16 6.26 5.25
C SER A 3 11.00 5.21 4.14
N LEU A 4 12.09 4.64 3.59
CA LEU A 4 12.04 3.76 2.41
C LEU A 4 11.69 2.28 2.72
N LEU A 5 11.91 1.83 3.95
CA LEU A 5 11.77 0.41 4.32
C LEU A 5 10.31 -0.08 4.38
N MET A 6 9.34 0.82 4.63
CA MET A 6 7.92 0.43 4.72
C MET A 6 7.30 0.24 3.34
N SER A 7 7.67 1.07 2.36
CA SER A 7 7.14 0.99 0.99
C SER A 7 7.66 -0.21 0.22
N ASP A 8 8.95 -0.56 0.37
CA ASP A 8 9.53 -1.67 -0.38
C ASP A 8 9.05 -3.04 0.14
N GLY A 9 8.89 -3.18 1.47
CA GLY A 9 8.30 -4.38 2.08
C GLY A 9 6.84 -4.61 1.65
N LEU A 10 6.07 -3.53 1.52
CA LEU A 10 4.67 -3.59 1.07
C LEU A 10 4.57 -3.97 -0.42
N ARG A 11 5.44 -3.40 -1.27
CA ARG A 11 5.49 -3.71 -2.70
C ARG A 11 5.91 -5.16 -2.95
N ARG A 12 6.90 -5.65 -2.20
CA ARG A 12 7.38 -7.04 -2.32
C ARG A 12 6.34 -8.07 -1.87
N ASN A 13 5.59 -7.79 -0.81
CA ASN A 13 4.50 -8.65 -0.37
C ASN A 13 3.29 -8.60 -1.31
N ALA A 14 2.98 -7.45 -1.90
CA ALA A 14 1.90 -7.31 -2.89
C ALA A 14 2.16 -8.15 -4.16
N TRP A 15 3.40 -8.17 -4.64
CA TRP A 15 3.79 -9.01 -5.79
C TRP A 15 3.80 -10.50 -5.49
N LYS A 16 4.25 -10.90 -4.29
CA LYS A 16 4.31 -12.32 -3.92
C LYS A 16 2.98 -12.89 -3.46
N PHE A 17 2.10 -12.07 -2.88
CA PHE A 17 0.85 -12.53 -2.26
C PHE A 17 -0.30 -11.51 -2.44
N PRO A 18 -0.77 -11.29 -3.68
CA PRO A 18 -1.78 -10.26 -3.98
C PRO A 18 -3.12 -10.49 -3.27
N VAL A 19 -3.46 -11.74 -2.97
CA VAL A 19 -4.72 -12.15 -2.33
C VAL A 19 -4.62 -12.22 -0.80
N LYS A 20 -3.41 -12.04 -0.23
CA LYS A 20 -3.21 -12.14 1.21
C LYS A 20 -3.74 -10.89 1.89
N ILE A 21 -4.44 -11.08 3.00
CA ILE A 21 -4.99 -9.99 3.80
C ILE A 21 -3.82 -9.17 4.38
N ALA A 22 -3.76 -7.89 4.04
CA ALA A 22 -2.75 -6.95 4.52
C ALA A 22 -3.18 -6.27 5.82
N ALA A 23 -4.47 -5.97 5.95
CA ALA A 23 -5.05 -5.45 7.17
C ALA A 23 -6.47 -6.00 7.35
N LYS A 24 -6.82 -6.30 8.60
CA LYS A 24 -8.13 -6.82 8.99
C LYS A 24 -8.66 -5.93 10.10
N ASP A 25 -9.66 -5.13 9.77
CA ASP A 25 -10.48 -4.40 10.73
C ASP A 25 -11.74 -5.23 11.05
N ARG A 26 -12.42 -4.89 12.15
CA ARG A 26 -13.57 -5.63 12.69
C ARG A 26 -14.68 -5.90 11.67
N PHE A 27 -14.79 -5.08 10.62
CA PHE A 27 -15.80 -5.22 9.56
C PHE A 27 -15.24 -5.38 8.14
N ARG A 28 -13.92 -5.27 7.93
CA ARG A 28 -13.32 -5.28 6.59
C ARG A 28 -11.96 -5.95 6.55
N GLN A 29 -11.75 -6.76 5.52
CA GLN A 29 -10.45 -7.31 5.17
C GLN A 29 -9.99 -6.65 3.88
N ILE A 30 -8.82 -6.02 3.90
CA ILE A 30 -8.20 -5.47 2.68
C ILE A 30 -6.99 -6.32 2.31
N THR A 31 -6.86 -6.62 1.03
CA THR A 31 -5.70 -7.36 0.49
C THR A 31 -4.50 -6.43 0.28
N TYR A 32 -3.31 -7.00 0.10
CA TYR A 32 -2.12 -6.21 -0.25
C TYR A 32 -2.30 -5.43 -1.56
N SER A 33 -3.00 -6.00 -2.55
CA SER A 33 -3.31 -5.29 -3.80
C SER A 33 -4.18 -4.06 -3.57
N GLU A 34 -5.19 -4.18 -2.72
CA GLU A 34 -6.12 -3.07 -2.44
C GLU A 34 -5.45 -1.96 -1.62
N LEU A 35 -4.58 -2.34 -0.68
CA LEU A 35 -3.75 -1.40 0.07
C LEU A 35 -2.77 -0.66 -0.85
N ASN A 36 -2.09 -1.37 -1.76
CA ASN A 36 -1.15 -0.78 -2.71
C ASN A 36 -1.83 0.23 -3.65
N SER A 37 -3.04 -0.06 -4.12
CA SER A 37 -3.82 0.87 -4.94
C SER A 37 -4.14 2.18 -4.20
N ARG A 38 -4.51 2.11 -2.92
CA ARG A 38 -4.77 3.32 -2.11
C ARG A 38 -3.50 4.14 -1.87
N VAL A 39 -2.36 3.49 -1.63
CA VAL A 39 -1.06 4.17 -1.49
C VAL A 39 -0.67 4.85 -2.81
N ASN A 40 -0.89 4.20 -3.95
CA ASN A 40 -0.62 4.79 -5.26
C ASN A 40 -1.53 5.98 -5.55
N GLN A 41 -2.80 5.92 -5.15
CA GLN A 41 -3.71 7.07 -5.28
C GLN A 41 -3.27 8.24 -4.40
N LEU A 42 -2.82 7.96 -3.18
CA LEU A 42 -2.30 8.99 -2.29
C LEU A 42 -1.01 9.63 -2.84
N ALA A 43 -0.09 8.82 -3.36
CA ALA A 43 1.13 9.31 -4.00
C ALA A 43 0.83 10.17 -5.23
N HIS A 44 -0.13 9.77 -6.09
CA HIS A 44 -0.60 10.62 -7.18
C HIS A 44 -1.24 11.91 -6.69
N GLY A 45 -2.00 11.86 -5.58
CA GLY A 45 -2.56 13.06 -4.96
C GLY A 45 -1.48 14.04 -4.49
N PHE A 46 -0.42 13.54 -3.83
CA PHE A 46 0.70 14.37 -3.41
C PHE A 46 1.52 14.92 -4.59
N LEU A 47 1.76 14.10 -5.63
CA LEU A 47 2.38 14.57 -6.87
C LEU A 47 1.53 15.65 -7.56
N SER A 48 0.20 15.50 -7.56
CA SER A 48 -0.72 16.51 -8.09
C SER A 48 -0.73 17.80 -7.27
N LEU A 49 -0.35 17.75 -6.00
CA LEU A 49 -0.19 18.91 -5.12
C LEU A 49 1.19 19.57 -5.25
N GLY A 50 2.10 19.01 -6.07
CA GLY A 50 3.41 19.60 -6.36
C GLY A 50 4.45 19.42 -5.25
N VAL A 51 4.26 18.42 -4.37
CA VAL A 51 5.21 18.06 -3.28
C VAL A 51 6.13 16.92 -3.72
#